data_AF-T2IJC8-F1
#
_entry.id   AF-T2IJC8-F1
#
_cell.length_a   1.000
_cell.length_b   1.000
_cell.length_c   1.000
_cell.angle_alpha   90.00
_cell.angle_beta   90.00
_cell.angle_gamma   90.00
#
_symmetry.space_group_name_H-M   'P 1'
#
loop_
_entity.id
_entity.type
_entity.pdbx_description
1 polymer ?
#
loop_
_entity_poly.entity_id
_entity_poly.type
_entity_poly.pdbx_seq_one_letter_code
_entity_poly.pdbx_strand_id
1 'polypeptide(L)'
;MFNIVLPINFNSPYKATSISEFWRRLHITLSNFLRDYLYIPLGGSRRGEIRRYANLIITMLLGGLWHGAGWTFVIWGGLQGLYLSINHGWRKLNISLPKWLAWTITFLAVIFGWVMFRAQSLSDAMEMIQAMIGMKGIVIPGEVRGKLGFLTTFGLQVNSWNKFTYLPSFYDSKLLSFLVLFVLMIGALKLPNTQEIAEKIDFNPFWAFILGLLATYYLLSLNRVSEFLYFQF
;
A
#
# COMPACT_ATOMS: atom_id res chain seq x y z
N MET A 1 2.02 18.74 -23.21
CA MET A 1 1.83 18.03 -24.50
C MET A 1 0.41 18.14 -25.06
N PHE A 2 -0.68 18.27 -24.27
CA PHE A 2 -2.04 18.43 -24.84
C PHE A 2 -2.87 19.58 -24.26
N ASN A 3 -2.31 20.40 -23.37
CA ASN A 3 -3.03 21.45 -22.62
C ASN A 3 -4.31 20.94 -21.89
N ILE A 4 -4.31 19.66 -21.51
CA ILE A 4 -5.34 19.02 -20.70
C ILE A 4 -4.73 18.77 -19.32
N VAL A 5 -5.43 19.20 -18.28
CA VAL A 5 -5.05 18.92 -16.89
C VAL A 5 -5.60 17.56 -16.49
N LEU A 6 -4.72 16.58 -16.38
CA LEU A 6 -5.10 15.24 -15.92
C LEU A 6 -5.23 15.24 -14.38
N PRO A 7 -6.25 14.58 -13.83
CA PRO A 7 -6.41 14.46 -12.39
C PRO A 7 -5.28 13.61 -11.77
N ILE A 8 -4.83 14.02 -10.59
CA ILE A 8 -3.86 13.26 -9.79
C ILE A 8 -4.50 11.94 -9.36
N ASN A 9 -3.80 10.82 -9.56
CA ASN A 9 -4.33 9.50 -9.18
C ASN A 9 -3.81 9.00 -7.82
N PHE A 10 -2.66 9.46 -7.35
CA PHE A 10 -2.06 9.03 -6.08
C PHE A 10 -1.47 10.21 -5.30
N ASN A 11 -1.76 10.27 -3.99
CA ASN A 11 -1.27 11.32 -3.09
C ASN A 11 -0.84 10.75 -1.72
N SER A 12 0.33 10.11 -1.70
CA SER A 12 0.91 9.45 -0.51
C SER A 12 -0.10 8.59 0.27
N PRO A 13 -0.74 7.59 -0.36
CA PRO A 13 -1.82 6.82 0.27
C PRO A 13 -1.42 6.15 1.59
N TYR A 14 -0.19 5.66 1.70
CA TYR A 14 0.32 5.02 2.92
C TYR A 14 0.58 5.98 4.10
N LYS A 15 0.45 7.30 3.90
CA LYS A 15 0.46 8.28 5.00
C LYS A 15 -0.91 8.47 5.65
N ALA A 16 -1.96 7.85 5.10
CA ALA A 16 -3.32 8.00 5.61
C ALA A 16 -3.48 7.47 7.04
N THR A 17 -4.23 8.20 7.85
CA THR A 17 -4.56 7.85 9.25
C THR A 17 -5.96 7.24 9.40
N SER A 18 -6.67 7.06 8.28
CA SER A 18 -7.96 6.38 8.23
C SER A 18 -8.19 5.76 6.86
N ILE A 19 -9.02 4.72 6.79
CA ILE A 19 -9.36 4.07 5.52
C ILE A 19 -10.09 5.02 4.57
N SER A 20 -10.93 5.92 5.09
CA SER A 20 -11.56 6.98 4.26
C SER A 20 -10.54 7.96 3.68
N GLU A 21 -9.44 8.25 4.40
CA GLU A 21 -8.35 9.07 3.88
C GLU A 21 -7.51 8.30 2.85
N PHE A 22 -7.25 7.02 3.11
CA PHE A 22 -6.53 6.14 2.18
C PHE A 22 -7.19 6.12 0.79
N TRP A 23 -8.51 5.88 0.72
CA TRP A 23 -9.25 5.87 -0.55
C TRP A 23 -9.35 7.25 -1.24
N ARG A 24 -9.17 8.34 -0.50
CA ARG A 24 -9.04 9.70 -1.08
C ARG A 24 -7.65 10.01 -1.61
N ARG A 25 -6.67 9.14 -1.33
CA ARG A 25 -5.26 9.29 -1.71
C ARG A 25 -4.79 8.21 -2.67
N LEU A 26 -5.46 7.05 -2.72
CA LEU A 26 -5.16 5.95 -3.62
C LEU A 26 -6.16 5.94 -4.78
N HIS A 27 -5.64 5.76 -5.99
CA HIS A 27 -6.45 5.53 -7.20
C HIS A 27 -7.62 6.53 -7.32
N ILE A 28 -7.34 7.80 -7.08
CA ILE A 28 -8.32 8.87 -6.86
C ILE A 28 -9.34 8.93 -8.00
N THR A 29 -8.92 8.72 -9.25
CA THR A 29 -9.82 8.74 -10.40
C THR A 29 -10.83 7.59 -10.37
N LEU A 30 -10.38 6.39 -10.01
CA LEU A 30 -11.23 5.21 -9.81
C LEU A 30 -12.15 5.41 -8.60
N SER A 31 -11.62 5.89 -7.48
CA SER A 31 -12.39 6.21 -6.28
C SER A 31 -13.53 7.20 -6.58
N ASN A 32 -13.25 8.23 -7.39
CA ASN A 32 -14.27 9.16 -7.85
C ASN A 32 -15.30 8.48 -8.77
N PHE A 33 -14.85 7.64 -9.71
CA PHE A 33 -15.76 6.89 -10.58
C PHE A 33 -16.71 5.99 -9.77
N LEU A 34 -16.19 5.17 -8.85
CA LEU A 34 -17.00 4.32 -7.98
C LEU A 34 -17.97 5.13 -7.14
N ARG A 35 -17.55 6.29 -6.62
CA ARG A 35 -18.43 7.19 -5.86
C ARG A 35 -19.57 7.73 -6.74
N ASP A 36 -19.23 8.28 -7.88
CA ASP A 36 -20.16 9.09 -8.68
C ASP A 36 -21.10 8.23 -9.52
N TYR A 37 -20.64 7.05 -9.96
CA TYR A 37 -21.41 6.16 -10.84
C TYR A 37 -21.96 4.90 -10.17
N LEU A 38 -21.51 4.53 -8.97
CA LEU A 38 -22.09 3.41 -8.22
C LEU A 38 -22.69 3.88 -6.90
N TYR A 39 -21.89 4.47 -6.01
CA TYR A 39 -22.31 4.78 -4.66
C TYR A 39 -23.46 5.80 -4.59
N ILE A 40 -23.34 6.92 -5.32
CA ILE A 40 -24.38 7.96 -5.35
C ILE A 40 -25.68 7.44 -5.99
N PRO A 41 -25.67 6.78 -7.16
CA PRO A 41 -26.86 6.18 -7.75
C PRO A 41 -27.56 5.15 -6.85
N LEU A 42 -26.83 4.38 -6.03
CA LEU A 42 -27.40 3.47 -5.04
C LEU A 42 -28.09 4.19 -3.86
N GLY A 43 -28.12 5.52 -3.86
CA GLY A 43 -28.73 6.37 -2.82
C GLY A 43 -27.71 6.97 -1.84
N GLY A 44 -26.42 6.70 -2.03
CA GLY A 44 -25.32 7.26 -1.26
C GLY A 44 -25.53 7.14 0.25
N SER A 45 -25.39 8.27 0.96
CA SER A 45 -25.64 8.38 2.41
C SER A 45 -27.04 8.91 2.76
N ARG A 46 -27.97 9.03 1.81
CA ARG A 46 -29.24 9.79 2.00
C ARG A 46 -30.39 8.97 2.58
N ARG A 47 -30.32 7.64 2.56
CA ARG A 47 -31.44 6.72 2.90
C ARG A 47 -31.25 5.98 4.23
N GLY A 48 -30.58 6.61 5.20
CA GLY A 48 -30.31 6.04 6.52
C GLY A 48 -29.01 5.23 6.60
N GLU A 49 -28.61 4.87 7.82
CA GLU A 49 -27.30 4.28 8.11
C GLU A 49 -27.12 2.87 7.55
N ILE A 50 -28.14 2.02 7.67
CA ILE A 50 -28.08 0.64 7.17
C ILE A 50 -27.84 0.64 5.66
N ARG A 51 -28.60 1.44 4.91
CA ARG A 51 -28.42 1.59 3.46
C ARG A 51 -27.07 2.20 3.11
N ARG A 52 -26.56 3.15 3.90
CA ARG A 52 -25.22 3.69 3.70
C ARG A 52 -24.15 2.60 3.77
N TYR A 53 -24.17 1.74 4.80
CA TYR A 53 -23.20 0.65 4.94
C TYR A 53 -23.36 -0.40 3.84
N ALA A 54 -24.59 -0.78 3.51
CA ALA A 54 -24.86 -1.68 2.40
C ALA A 54 -24.32 -1.12 1.08
N ASN A 55 -24.58 0.16 0.78
CA ASN A 55 -24.10 0.83 -0.42
C ASN A 55 -22.57 0.87 -0.48
N LEU A 56 -21.88 1.09 0.65
CA LEU A 56 -20.41 1.07 0.70
C LEU A 56 -19.87 -0.33 0.40
N ILE A 57 -20.44 -1.36 1.01
CA ILE A 57 -20.03 -2.75 0.79
C ILE A 57 -20.28 -3.15 -0.67
N ILE A 58 -21.48 -2.88 -1.21
CA ILE A 58 -21.82 -3.15 -2.61
C ILE A 58 -20.86 -2.43 -3.55
N THR A 59 -20.61 -1.13 -3.33
CA THR A 59 -19.69 -0.36 -4.17
C THR A 59 -18.29 -0.97 -4.18
N MET A 60 -17.78 -1.38 -3.03
CA MET A 60 -16.43 -1.97 -2.95
C MET A 60 -16.36 -3.41 -3.46
N LEU A 61 -17.42 -4.21 -3.31
CA LEU A 61 -17.51 -5.53 -3.95
C LEU A 61 -17.49 -5.41 -5.47
N LEU A 62 -18.27 -4.48 -6.03
CA LEU A 62 -18.25 -4.20 -7.47
C LEU A 62 -16.88 -3.65 -7.92
N GLY A 63 -16.26 -2.80 -7.11
CA GLY A 63 -14.88 -2.35 -7.34
C GLY A 63 -13.86 -3.50 -7.34
N GLY A 64 -14.02 -4.48 -6.45
CA GLY A 64 -13.23 -5.72 -6.46
C GLY A 64 -13.44 -6.52 -7.74
N LEU A 65 -14.70 -6.78 -8.10
CA LEU A 65 -15.05 -7.51 -9.33
C LEU A 65 -14.54 -6.83 -10.60
N TRP A 66 -14.43 -5.50 -10.61
CA TRP A 66 -13.83 -4.75 -11.72
C TRP A 66 -12.34 -5.07 -11.92
N HIS A 67 -11.61 -5.44 -10.86
CA HIS A 67 -10.21 -5.83 -10.96
C HIS A 67 -10.01 -7.28 -11.43
N GLY A 68 -10.97 -8.18 -11.18
CA GLY A 68 -10.93 -9.56 -11.66
C GLY A 68 -12.05 -10.43 -11.11
N ALA A 69 -12.30 -11.57 -11.77
CA ALA A 69 -13.40 -12.49 -11.43
C ALA A 69 -13.06 -13.50 -10.30
N GLY A 70 -11.83 -13.48 -9.76
CA GLY A 70 -11.42 -14.38 -8.68
C GLY A 70 -12.03 -14.02 -7.33
N TRP A 71 -12.25 -15.03 -6.47
CA TRP A 71 -12.77 -14.82 -5.10
C TRP A 71 -11.89 -13.93 -4.24
N THR A 72 -10.58 -13.91 -4.50
CA THR A 72 -9.60 -13.03 -3.87
C THR A 72 -9.98 -11.56 -4.01
N PHE A 73 -10.42 -11.13 -5.21
CA PHE A 73 -10.86 -9.76 -5.47
C PHE A 73 -12.21 -9.43 -4.84
N VAL A 74 -13.15 -10.38 -4.81
CA VAL A 74 -14.44 -10.21 -4.13
C VAL A 74 -14.22 -10.01 -2.64
N ILE A 75 -13.41 -10.86 -2.00
CA ILE A 75 -13.10 -10.75 -0.58
C ILE A 75 -12.32 -9.46 -0.31
N TRP A 76 -11.37 -9.08 -1.17
CA TRP A 76 -10.70 -7.78 -1.06
C TRP A 76 -11.70 -6.61 -1.07
N GLY A 77 -12.62 -6.58 -2.04
CA GLY A 77 -13.67 -5.56 -2.12
C GLY A 77 -14.55 -5.55 -0.85
N GLY A 78 -14.94 -6.73 -0.38
CA GLY A 78 -15.69 -6.90 0.86
C GLY A 78 -14.94 -6.35 2.09
N LEU A 79 -13.64 -6.66 2.23
CA LEU A 79 -12.78 -6.14 3.29
C LEU A 79 -12.71 -4.62 3.26
N GLN A 80 -12.53 -4.01 2.08
CA GLN A 80 -12.47 -2.56 1.93
C GLN A 80 -13.81 -1.89 2.31
N GLY A 81 -14.93 -2.49 1.91
CA GLY A 81 -16.27 -2.06 2.32
C GLY A 81 -16.49 -2.16 3.83
N LEU A 82 -16.02 -3.25 4.46
CA LEU A 82 -16.06 -3.44 5.90
C LEU A 82 -15.19 -2.41 6.63
N TYR A 83 -13.97 -2.16 6.16
CA TYR A 83 -13.06 -1.19 6.75
C TYR A 83 -13.62 0.24 6.69
N LEU A 84 -14.27 0.63 5.59
CA LEU A 84 -14.98 1.91 5.50
C LEU A 84 -16.16 1.99 6.46
N SER A 85 -16.91 0.90 6.60
CA SER A 85 -18.05 0.82 7.51
C SER A 85 -17.61 0.98 8.97
N ILE A 86 -16.56 0.26 9.39
CA ILE A 86 -15.94 0.41 10.71
C ILE A 86 -15.42 1.84 10.91
N ASN A 87 -14.75 2.41 9.91
CA ASN A 87 -14.24 3.79 10.00
C ASN A 87 -15.37 4.82 10.21
N HIS A 88 -16.51 4.64 9.56
CA HIS A 88 -17.69 5.49 9.80
C HIS A 88 -18.31 5.27 11.18
N GLY A 89 -18.35 4.03 11.67
CA GLY A 89 -18.76 3.73 13.05
C GLY A 89 -17.86 4.42 14.08
N TRP A 90 -16.54 4.35 13.93
CA TRP A 90 -15.58 5.03 14.80
C TRP A 90 -15.80 6.54 14.84
N ARG A 91 -16.00 7.16 13.67
CA ARG A 91 -16.28 8.61 13.59
C ARG A 91 -17.60 8.98 14.25
N LYS A 92 -18.63 8.12 14.15
CA LYS A 92 -19.93 8.33 14.80
C LYS A 92 -19.82 8.24 16.32
N LEU A 93 -19.03 7.29 16.83
CA LEU A 93 -18.77 7.13 18.26
C LEU A 93 -17.79 8.18 18.82
N ASN A 94 -17.32 9.11 17.99
CA ASN A 94 -16.34 10.14 18.33
C ASN A 94 -15.05 9.56 18.96
N ILE A 95 -14.65 8.38 18.53
CA ILE A 95 -13.44 7.72 19.02
C ILE A 95 -12.24 8.40 18.35
N SER A 96 -11.42 9.05 19.17
CA SER A 96 -10.17 9.68 18.77
C SER A 96 -8.99 8.82 19.21
N LEU A 97 -8.12 8.47 18.25
CA LEU A 97 -6.88 7.75 18.51
C LEU A 97 -5.69 8.68 18.26
N PRO A 98 -4.56 8.50 18.99
CA PRO A 98 -3.31 9.14 18.64
C PRO A 98 -2.95 8.88 17.18
N LYS A 99 -2.43 9.90 16.49
CA LYS A 99 -2.18 9.86 15.04
C LYS A 99 -1.34 8.65 14.61
N TRP A 100 -0.31 8.30 15.38
CA TRP A 100 0.55 7.16 15.09
C TRP A 100 -0.21 5.83 15.16
N LEU A 101 -1.11 5.67 16.13
CA LEU A 101 -1.91 4.46 16.29
C LEU A 101 -2.96 4.34 15.19
N ALA A 102 -3.66 5.44 14.88
CA ALA A 102 -4.62 5.49 13.77
C ALA A 102 -3.95 5.16 12.42
N TRP A 103 -2.74 5.70 12.20
CA TRP A 103 -1.90 5.35 11.06
C TRP A 103 -1.52 3.87 11.06
N THR A 104 -1.00 3.31 12.16
CA THR A 104 -0.63 1.89 12.24
C THR A 104 -1.79 0.97 11.93
N ILE A 105 -2.97 1.22 12.52
CA ILE A 105 -4.19 0.43 12.26
C ILE A 105 -4.58 0.51 10.78
N THR A 106 -4.58 1.73 10.20
CA THR A 106 -4.92 1.93 8.80
C THR A 106 -3.92 1.24 7.88
N PHE A 107 -2.62 1.39 8.15
CA PHE A 107 -1.55 0.80 7.38
C PHE A 107 -1.66 -0.73 7.39
N LEU A 108 -1.80 -1.34 8.57
CA LEU A 108 -1.96 -2.79 8.69
C LEU A 108 -3.20 -3.29 7.94
N ALA A 109 -4.36 -2.66 8.12
CA ALA A 109 -5.59 -3.03 7.40
C ALA A 109 -5.41 -2.98 5.88
N VAL A 110 -4.70 -1.96 5.37
CA VAL A 110 -4.36 -1.85 3.95
C VAL A 110 -3.43 -2.98 3.50
N ILE A 111 -2.38 -3.32 4.28
CA ILE A 111 -1.47 -4.42 3.95
C ILE A 111 -2.21 -5.77 3.94
N PHE A 112 -3.09 -6.03 4.92
CA PHE A 112 -3.95 -7.22 4.91
C PHE A 112 -4.84 -7.27 3.66
N GLY A 113 -5.42 -6.13 3.26
CA GLY A 113 -6.13 -6.03 1.99
C GLY A 113 -5.23 -6.40 0.81
N TRP A 114 -4.01 -5.86 0.73
CA TRP A 114 -3.12 -6.14 -0.40
C TRP A 114 -2.72 -7.61 -0.56
N VAL A 115 -2.65 -8.37 0.54
CA VAL A 115 -2.45 -9.83 0.46
C VAL A 115 -3.57 -10.49 -0.34
N MET A 116 -4.84 -10.18 -0.01
CA MET A 116 -5.99 -10.70 -0.74
C MET A 116 -6.00 -10.25 -2.20
N PHE A 117 -5.59 -9.00 -2.48
CA PHE A 117 -5.58 -8.48 -3.84
C PHE A 117 -4.51 -9.13 -4.75
N ARG A 118 -3.36 -9.51 -4.17
CA ARG A 118 -2.20 -9.99 -4.95
C ARG A 118 -2.09 -11.51 -5.01
N ALA A 119 -2.64 -12.24 -4.04
CA ALA A 119 -2.56 -13.69 -4.00
C ALA A 119 -3.21 -14.34 -5.23
N GLN A 120 -2.59 -15.43 -5.72
CA GLN A 120 -3.11 -16.20 -6.86
C GLN A 120 -4.32 -17.07 -6.46
N SER A 121 -4.33 -17.55 -5.22
CA SER A 121 -5.45 -18.31 -4.65
C SER A 121 -5.79 -17.86 -3.22
N LEU A 122 -6.95 -18.30 -2.73
CA LEU A 122 -7.33 -18.08 -1.33
C LEU A 122 -6.42 -18.85 -0.37
N SER A 123 -5.89 -20.00 -0.78
CA SER A 123 -4.94 -20.77 0.03
C SER A 123 -3.66 -19.99 0.24
N ASP A 124 -3.09 -19.42 -0.84
CA ASP A 124 -1.87 -18.62 -0.76
C ASP A 124 -2.06 -17.36 0.09
N ALA A 125 -3.22 -16.70 -0.06
CA ALA A 125 -3.58 -15.55 0.75
C ALA A 125 -3.61 -15.90 2.25
N MET A 126 -4.23 -17.04 2.59
CA MET A 126 -4.34 -17.50 3.96
C MET A 126 -2.98 -17.91 4.53
N GLU A 127 -2.14 -18.59 3.74
CA GLU A 127 -0.78 -18.95 4.15
C GLU A 127 0.05 -17.70 4.46
N MET A 128 -0.03 -16.67 3.61
CA MET A 128 0.63 -15.39 3.84
C MET A 128 0.11 -14.68 5.10
N ILE A 129 -1.21 -14.65 5.29
CA ILE A 129 -1.83 -14.05 6.49
C ILE A 129 -1.36 -14.76 7.76
N GLN A 130 -1.35 -16.10 7.76
CA GLN A 130 -0.86 -16.90 8.89
C GLN A 130 0.61 -16.61 9.20
N ALA A 131 1.45 -16.45 8.17
CA ALA A 131 2.84 -16.06 8.36
C ALA A 131 2.96 -14.64 8.95
N MET A 132 2.19 -13.68 8.45
CA MET A 132 2.22 -12.29 8.93
C MET A 132 1.83 -12.13 10.41
N ILE A 133 0.91 -12.96 10.91
CA ILE A 133 0.50 -12.95 12.33
C ILE A 133 1.35 -13.90 13.20
N GLY A 134 2.38 -14.51 12.63
CA GLY A 134 3.33 -15.36 13.36
C GLY A 134 2.91 -16.81 13.60
N MET A 135 1.80 -17.28 13.02
CA MET A 135 1.35 -18.69 13.15
C MET A 135 2.30 -19.68 12.47
N LYS A 136 3.12 -19.21 11.51
CA LYS A 136 4.19 -20.00 10.88
C LYS A 136 5.55 -19.84 11.59
N GLY A 137 5.55 -19.23 12.79
CA GLY A 137 6.74 -18.88 13.55
C GLY A 137 7.24 -17.47 13.26
N ILE A 138 7.95 -16.89 14.22
CA ILE A 138 8.57 -15.57 14.09
C ILE A 138 10.08 -15.78 14.06
N VAL A 139 10.72 -15.32 12.99
CA VAL A 139 12.17 -15.42 12.80
C VAL A 139 12.79 -14.04 12.98
N ILE A 140 13.72 -13.93 13.93
CA ILE A 140 14.44 -12.69 14.23
C ILE A 140 15.88 -12.82 13.72
N PRO A 141 16.42 -11.77 13.08
CA PRO A 141 17.82 -11.78 12.67
C PRO A 141 18.76 -11.73 13.87
N GLY A 142 19.71 -12.65 13.94
CA GLY A 142 20.71 -12.72 15.01
C GLY A 142 21.51 -14.02 15.00
N GLU A 143 22.33 -14.21 16.03
CA GLU A 143 23.06 -15.45 16.25
C GLU A 143 22.48 -16.19 17.45
N VAL A 144 22.29 -17.50 17.32
CA VAL A 144 21.73 -18.36 18.38
C VAL A 144 22.59 -18.34 19.64
N ARG A 145 23.92 -18.24 19.50
CA ARG A 145 24.86 -18.10 20.63
C ARG A 145 25.07 -16.64 21.07
N GLY A 146 24.39 -15.68 20.44
CA GLY A 146 24.52 -14.26 20.73
C GLY A 146 23.54 -13.76 21.81
N LYS A 147 23.53 -12.44 22.03
CA LYS A 147 22.65 -11.79 23.03
C LYS A 147 21.16 -12.02 22.81
N LEU A 148 20.75 -12.39 21.60
CA LEU A 148 19.34 -12.68 21.25
C LEU A 148 18.99 -14.16 21.36
N GLY A 149 19.94 -15.03 21.69
CA GLY A 149 19.72 -16.47 21.82
C GLY A 149 18.65 -16.84 22.84
N PHE A 150 18.52 -16.08 23.93
CA PHE A 150 17.49 -16.33 24.96
C PHE A 150 16.04 -16.24 24.42
N LEU A 151 15.83 -15.56 23.28
CA LEU A 151 14.51 -15.47 22.65
C LEU A 151 14.00 -16.83 22.16
N THR A 152 14.89 -17.80 21.90
CA THR A 152 14.48 -19.16 21.52
C THR A 152 13.72 -19.88 22.63
N THR A 153 13.94 -19.52 23.89
CA THR A 153 13.19 -20.05 25.03
C THR A 153 11.71 -19.63 25.01
N PHE A 154 11.38 -18.53 24.32
CA PHE A 154 10.01 -18.05 24.13
C PHE A 154 9.38 -18.54 22.81
N GLY A 155 10.00 -19.52 22.14
CA GLY A 155 9.51 -20.06 20.87
C GLY A 155 9.84 -19.21 19.63
N LEU A 156 10.66 -18.16 19.77
CA LEU A 156 11.13 -17.34 18.64
C LEU A 156 12.32 -18.02 17.95
N GLN A 157 12.35 -18.01 16.63
CA GLN A 157 13.48 -18.55 15.89
C GLN A 157 14.53 -17.46 15.66
N VAL A 158 15.80 -17.76 15.91
CA VAL A 158 16.91 -16.84 15.66
C VAL A 158 17.75 -17.36 14.50
N ASN A 159 17.86 -16.57 13.44
CA ASN A 159 18.59 -16.94 12.24
C ASN A 159 19.59 -15.85 11.85
N SER A 160 20.76 -16.26 11.35
CA SER A 160 21.75 -15.31 10.83
C SER A 160 21.18 -14.50 9.67
N TRP A 161 21.65 -13.25 9.55
CA TRP A 161 21.29 -12.32 8.48
C TRP A 161 21.40 -12.94 7.07
N ASN A 162 22.34 -13.87 6.87
CA ASN A 162 22.57 -14.52 5.58
C ASN A 162 21.44 -15.47 5.16
N LYS A 163 20.58 -15.93 6.09
CA LYS A 163 19.45 -16.81 5.77
C LYS A 163 18.23 -16.06 5.21
N PHE A 164 18.19 -14.74 5.30
CA PHE A 164 17.10 -13.93 4.76
C PHE A 164 17.34 -13.64 3.28
N THR A 165 17.15 -14.67 2.46
CA THR A 165 17.37 -14.63 1.00
C THR A 165 16.49 -13.62 0.27
N TYR A 166 15.33 -13.28 0.86
CA TYR A 166 14.39 -12.29 0.31
C TYR A 166 14.86 -10.84 0.45
N LEU A 167 15.80 -10.54 1.35
CA LEU A 167 16.38 -9.19 1.42
C LEU A 167 17.46 -9.07 0.34
N PRO A 168 17.55 -7.94 -0.40
CA PRO A 168 18.69 -7.69 -1.26
C PRO A 168 19.98 -7.58 -0.43
N SER A 169 21.15 -7.80 -1.02
CA SER A 169 22.45 -7.50 -0.37
C SER A 169 22.96 -6.16 -0.88
N PHE A 170 23.25 -5.25 0.04
CA PHE A 170 23.90 -3.97 -0.25
C PHE A 170 25.31 -4.04 0.34
N TYR A 171 26.33 -3.96 -0.52
CA TYR A 171 27.73 -4.22 -0.15
C TYR A 171 27.89 -5.52 0.67
N ASP A 172 27.33 -6.62 0.18
CA ASP A 172 27.35 -7.95 0.80
C ASP A 172 26.76 -8.05 2.22
N SER A 173 26.04 -7.02 2.69
CA SER A 173 25.43 -6.99 4.02
C SER A 173 23.91 -6.89 3.94
N LYS A 174 23.22 -7.94 4.43
CA LYS A 174 21.74 -7.93 4.57
C LYS A 174 21.28 -6.99 5.70
N LEU A 175 22.09 -6.82 6.74
CA LEU A 175 21.83 -5.84 7.80
C LEU A 175 21.82 -4.42 7.22
N LEU A 176 22.80 -4.10 6.38
CA LEU A 176 22.86 -2.79 5.73
C LEU A 176 21.64 -2.56 4.85
N SER A 177 21.23 -3.55 4.07
CA SER A 177 19.99 -3.49 3.29
C SER A 177 18.77 -3.20 4.14
N PHE A 178 18.63 -3.88 5.28
CA PHE A 178 17.53 -3.63 6.21
C PHE A 178 17.54 -2.20 6.74
N LEU A 179 18.71 -1.68 7.15
CA LEU A 179 18.84 -0.30 7.64
C LEU A 179 18.51 0.73 6.54
N VAL A 180 18.96 0.49 5.31
CA VAL A 180 18.63 1.35 4.16
C VAL A 180 17.13 1.36 3.92
N LEU A 181 16.48 0.19 3.87
CA LEU A 181 15.02 0.09 3.70
C LEU A 181 14.27 0.78 4.85
N PHE A 182 14.77 0.66 6.08
CA PHE A 182 14.19 1.34 7.23
C PHE A 182 14.30 2.87 7.09
N VAL A 183 15.45 3.40 6.71
CA VAL A 183 15.64 4.84 6.46
C VAL A 183 14.75 5.32 5.31
N LEU A 184 14.65 4.57 4.22
CA LEU A 184 13.77 4.89 3.09
C LEU A 184 12.30 4.88 3.50
N MET A 185 11.87 3.96 4.36
CA MET A 185 10.51 3.95 4.91
C MET A 185 10.23 5.22 5.72
N ILE A 186 11.15 5.63 6.60
CA ILE A 186 11.02 6.89 7.35
C ILE A 186 10.97 8.08 6.38
N GLY A 187 11.84 8.09 5.37
CA GLY A 187 11.83 9.09 4.30
C GLY A 187 10.49 9.16 3.58
N ALA A 188 9.95 8.02 3.14
CA ALA A 188 8.65 7.94 2.46
C ALA A 188 7.49 8.47 3.31
N LEU A 189 7.57 8.34 4.64
CA LEU A 189 6.56 8.85 5.57
C LEU A 189 6.71 10.35 5.87
N LYS A 190 7.94 10.89 5.89
CA LYS A 190 8.22 12.25 6.35
C LYS A 190 8.48 13.26 5.23
N LEU A 191 9.10 12.84 4.14
CA LEU A 191 9.46 13.72 3.02
C LEU A 191 8.24 14.08 2.18
N PRO A 192 8.25 15.26 1.53
CA PRO A 192 7.19 15.64 0.62
C PRO A 192 7.11 14.68 -0.56
N ASN A 193 5.91 14.48 -1.09
CA ASN A 193 5.73 13.66 -2.29
C ASN A 193 6.01 14.46 -3.57
N THR A 194 6.02 13.79 -4.71
CA THR A 194 6.32 14.40 -6.01
C THR A 194 5.40 15.58 -6.35
N GLN A 195 4.13 15.54 -5.95
CA GLN A 195 3.19 16.64 -6.20
C GLN A 195 3.56 17.87 -5.37
N GLU A 196 3.80 17.68 -4.06
CA GLU A 196 4.24 18.75 -3.16
C GLU A 196 5.60 19.34 -3.54
N ILE A 197 6.48 18.56 -4.17
CA ILE A 197 7.75 19.03 -4.71
C ILE A 197 7.53 19.83 -6.00
N ALA A 198 6.72 19.31 -6.93
CA ALA A 198 6.46 19.95 -8.21
C ALA A 198 5.82 21.33 -8.05
N GLU A 199 4.93 21.50 -7.06
CA GLU A 199 4.33 22.81 -6.73
C GLU A 199 5.34 23.86 -6.26
N LYS A 200 6.51 23.43 -5.76
CA LYS A 200 7.56 24.32 -5.23
C LYS A 200 8.69 24.59 -6.22
N ILE A 201 8.76 23.81 -7.30
CA ILE A 201 9.80 23.95 -8.31
C ILE A 201 9.35 24.99 -9.33
N ASP A 202 10.15 26.03 -9.48
CA ASP A 202 10.05 26.94 -10.62
C ASP A 202 10.84 26.36 -11.80
N PHE A 203 10.13 25.94 -12.84
CA PHE A 203 10.72 25.29 -14.01
C PHE A 203 11.35 26.33 -14.94
N ASN A 204 12.62 26.64 -14.68
CA ASN A 204 13.44 27.49 -15.55
C ASN A 204 14.12 26.69 -16.69
N PRO A 205 14.72 27.36 -17.70
CA PRO A 205 15.41 26.69 -18.82
C PRO A 205 16.57 25.78 -18.40
N PHE A 206 17.16 25.98 -17.22
CA PHE A 206 18.21 25.12 -16.68
C PHE A 206 17.66 23.72 -16.33
N TRP A 207 16.44 23.61 -15.80
CA TRP A 207 15.78 22.32 -15.62
C TRP A 207 15.51 21.60 -16.93
N ALA A 208 15.13 22.34 -17.98
CA ALA A 208 14.96 21.75 -19.31
C ALA A 208 16.28 21.17 -19.85
N PHE A 209 17.40 21.85 -19.61
CA PHE A 209 18.74 21.34 -19.96
C PHE A 209 19.10 20.07 -19.18
N ILE A 210 18.90 20.06 -17.85
CA ILE A 210 19.14 18.87 -17.01
C ILE A 210 18.28 17.69 -17.46
N LEU A 211 16.97 17.92 -17.64
CA LEU A 211 16.04 16.88 -18.09
C LEU A 211 16.41 16.38 -19.49
N GLY A 212 16.89 17.26 -20.37
CA GLY A 212 17.43 16.89 -21.68
C GLY A 212 18.63 15.96 -21.56
N LEU A 213 19.63 16.32 -20.76
CA LEU A 213 20.81 15.48 -20.52
C LEU A 213 20.44 14.11 -19.93
N LEU A 214 19.55 14.09 -18.93
CA LEU A 214 19.06 12.85 -18.33
C LEU A 214 18.31 12.00 -19.36
N ALA A 215 17.42 12.60 -20.14
CA ALA A 215 16.67 11.89 -21.18
C ALA A 215 17.62 11.31 -22.23
N THR A 216 18.62 12.07 -22.70
CA THR A 216 19.65 11.57 -23.62
C THR A 216 20.43 10.42 -23.01
N TYR A 217 20.90 10.55 -21.77
CA TYR A 217 21.61 9.47 -21.08
C TYR A 217 20.76 8.20 -20.97
N TYR A 218 19.49 8.33 -20.60
CA TYR A 218 18.57 7.20 -20.50
C TYR A 218 18.31 6.57 -21.87
N LEU A 219 18.06 7.35 -22.91
CA LEU A 219 17.85 6.87 -24.28
C LEU A 219 19.08 6.11 -24.80
N LEU A 220 20.28 6.61 -24.56
CA LEU A 220 21.53 5.92 -24.91
C LEU A 220 21.75 4.65 -24.07
N SER A 221 21.17 4.60 -22.87
CA SER A 221 21.21 3.45 -21.96
C SER A 221 20.07 2.44 -22.21
N LEU A 222 19.16 2.67 -23.16
CA LEU A 222 18.11 1.72 -23.57
C LEU A 222 18.67 0.58 -24.44
N ASN A 223 19.76 -0.04 -24.00
CA ASN A 223 20.40 -1.17 -24.68
C ASN A 223 19.89 -2.54 -24.20
N ARG A 224 18.92 -2.56 -23.28
CA ARG A 224 18.31 -3.79 -22.76
C ARG A 224 16.80 -3.78 -23.00
N VAL A 225 16.31 -4.84 -23.62
CA VAL A 225 14.88 -5.13 -23.68
C VAL A 225 14.47 -5.65 -22.31
N SER A 226 13.69 -4.86 -21.56
CA SER A 226 12.97 -5.35 -20.39
C SER A 226 11.60 -5.81 -20.86
N GLU A 227 11.21 -7.04 -20.56
CA GLU A 227 9.82 -7.45 -20.74
C GLU A 227 8.93 -6.56 -19.87
N PHE A 228 7.82 -6.10 -20.44
CA PHE A 228 6.88 -5.25 -19.75
C PHE A 228 6.10 -6.09 -18.74
N LEU A 229 6.17 -5.71 -17.45
CA LEU A 229 5.60 -6.43 -16.30
C LEU A 229 4.11 -6.83 -16.46
N TYR A 230 3.36 -6.22 -17.37
CA TYR A 230 1.94 -6.51 -17.57
C TYR A 230 1.65 -7.86 -18.27
N PHE A 231 2.66 -8.54 -18.82
CA PHE A 231 2.49 -9.85 -19.45
C PHE A 231 2.84 -11.03 -18.52
N GLN A 232 3.09 -10.78 -17.23
CA GLN A 232 3.41 -11.81 -16.23
C GLN A 232 2.29 -12.04 -15.21
N PHE A 233 1.03 -11.85 -15.61
CA PHE A 233 -0.15 -12.16 -14.80
C PHE A 233 -0.85 -13.41 -15.29
#